data_AF-A0A2G9NMQ5-F1
#
_entry.id   AF-A0A2G9NMQ5-F1
#
_cell.length_a   1.000
_cell.length_b   1.000
_cell.length_c   1.000
_cell.angle_alpha   90.00
_cell.angle_beta   90.00
_cell.angle_gamma   90.00
#
_symmetry.space_group_name_H-M   'P 1'
#
loop_
_entity.id
_entity.type
_entity.pdbx_description
1 polymer ?
#
loop_
_entity_poly.entity_id
_entity_poly.type
_entity_poly.pdbx_seq_one_letter_code
_entity_poly.pdbx_strand_id
1 'polypeptide(L)'
;MKRGALLLILILMLLTLFIQGCEKQEQNKDSCSTNSDCYIGGCSGTLCGTKDFIENQGFTTCEWKDEYKCYKQTTCECINTKCAWKQSEEFLNCLEEN
;
A
#
# COMPACT_ATOMS: atom_id res chain seq x y z
N MET A 1 -38.42 11.18 40.59
CA MET A 1 -37.53 11.78 39.58
C MET A 1 -36.11 11.20 39.53
N LYS A 2 -35.54 10.65 40.62
CA LYS A 2 -34.14 10.16 40.62
C LYS A 2 -33.91 8.75 40.07
N ARG A 3 -34.90 7.83 40.17
CA ARG A 3 -34.76 6.43 39.71
C ARG A 3 -34.85 6.27 38.19
N GLY A 4 -35.75 7.01 37.54
CA GLY A 4 -35.85 7.03 36.06
C GLY A 4 -34.64 7.67 35.39
N ALA A 5 -34.10 8.73 35.99
CA ALA A 5 -32.87 9.36 35.54
C ALA A 5 -31.65 8.42 35.67
N LEU A 6 -31.57 7.63 36.75
CA LEU A 6 -30.46 6.67 36.94
C LEU A 6 -30.48 5.53 35.90
N LEU A 7 -31.66 5.03 35.55
CA LEU A 7 -31.84 4.02 34.49
C LEU A 7 -31.48 4.58 33.10
N LEU A 8 -31.90 5.80 32.79
CA LEU A 8 -31.55 6.48 31.54
C LEU A 8 -30.03 6.70 31.41
N ILE A 9 -29.37 7.09 32.50
CA ILE A 9 -27.92 7.30 32.53
C ILE A 9 -27.17 5.96 32.33
N LEU A 10 -27.61 4.88 32.96
CA LEU A 10 -27.00 3.54 32.79
C LEU A 10 -27.15 3.01 31.36
N ILE A 11 -28.31 3.23 30.73
CA ILE A 11 -28.55 2.86 29.33
C ILE A 11 -27.65 3.67 28.38
N LEU A 12 -27.50 4.98 28.62
CA LEU A 12 -26.60 5.83 27.81
C LEU A 12 -25.12 5.43 27.97
N MET A 13 -24.67 5.08 29.18
CA MET A 13 -23.29 4.59 29.41
C MET A 13 -23.03 3.24 28.73
N LEU A 14 -24.01 2.34 28.70
CA LEU A 14 -23.90 1.07 27.98
C LEU A 14 -23.88 1.27 26.46
N LEU A 15 -24.65 2.22 25.93
CA LEU A 15 -24.70 2.54 24.51
C LEU A 15 -23.38 3.19 24.01
N THR A 16 -22.72 4.02 24.81
CA THR A 16 -21.44 4.64 24.42
C THR A 16 -20.26 3.67 24.47
N LEU A 17 -20.32 2.63 25.29
CA LEU A 17 -19.32 1.54 25.32
C LEU A 17 -19.27 0.75 24.00
N PHE A 18 -20.37 0.69 23.23
CA PHE A 18 -20.40 0.03 21.92
C PHE A 18 -19.80 0.87 20.78
N ILE A 19 -19.71 2.19 20.93
CA ILE A 19 -19.20 3.10 19.87
C ILE A 19 -17.65 3.13 19.85
N GLN A 20 -16.99 2.63 20.88
CA GLN A 20 -15.52 2.50 20.90
C GLN A 20 -15.01 1.21 20.23
N GLY A 21 -15.87 0.43 19.58
CA GLY A 21 -15.42 -0.62 18.66
C GLY A 21 -14.62 0.05 17.54
N CYS A 22 -13.29 -0.06 17.59
CA CYS A 22 -12.35 0.63 16.72
C CYS A 22 -12.83 0.66 15.27
N GLU A 23 -13.24 1.84 14.81
CA GLU A 23 -13.22 2.22 13.40
C GLU A 23 -11.74 2.24 13.00
N LYS A 24 -11.23 1.10 12.52
CA LYS A 24 -9.87 1.00 12.01
C LYS A 24 -9.86 1.86 10.75
N GLN A 25 -9.40 3.10 10.89
CA GLN A 25 -9.23 4.03 9.78
C GLN A 25 -8.44 3.31 8.69
N GLU A 26 -9.09 3.12 7.55
CA GLU A 26 -8.50 2.65 6.31
C GLU A 26 -7.58 3.77 5.78
N GLN A 27 -6.47 4.01 6.48
CA GLN A 27 -5.36 4.74 5.89
C GLN A 27 -4.85 3.86 4.76
N ASN A 28 -5.11 4.29 3.53
CA ASN A 28 -4.66 3.64 2.31
C ASN A 28 -3.13 3.73 2.22
N LYS A 29 -2.46 2.86 2.98
CA LYS A 29 -1.01 2.72 3.15
C LYS A 29 -0.31 2.32 1.84
N ASP A 30 -1.11 1.94 0.85
CA ASP A 30 -0.68 1.51 -0.48
C ASP A 30 -0.76 2.65 -1.52
N SER A 31 -1.14 3.87 -1.11
CA SER A 31 -1.18 5.05 -1.97
C SER A 31 0.09 5.90 -1.87
N CYS A 32 0.41 6.63 -2.94
CA CYS A 32 1.54 7.55 -3.02
C CYS A 32 1.09 8.96 -3.41
N SER A 33 1.90 9.97 -3.10
CA SER A 33 1.69 11.37 -3.52
C SER A 33 2.79 11.90 -4.44
N THR A 34 4.02 11.40 -4.27
CA THR A 34 5.22 11.83 -4.99
C THR A 34 6.07 10.64 -5.38
N ASN A 35 6.96 10.81 -6.36
CA ASN A 35 7.86 9.73 -6.78
C ASN A 35 8.78 9.23 -5.65
N SER A 36 9.09 10.06 -4.65
CA SER A 36 9.88 9.65 -3.48
C SER A 36 9.15 8.73 -2.51
N ASP A 37 7.83 8.57 -2.66
CA ASP A 37 7.05 7.61 -1.88
C ASP A 37 7.17 6.18 -2.45
N CYS A 38 7.77 6.03 -3.63
CA CYS A 38 7.86 4.80 -4.39
C CYS A 38 9.27 4.22 -4.38
N TYR A 39 9.35 2.90 -4.16
CA TYR A 39 10.57 2.17 -3.89
C TYR A 39 10.62 0.93 -4.77
N ILE A 40 11.84 0.60 -5.22
CA ILE A 40 12.14 -0.64 -5.93
C ILE A 40 12.50 -1.70 -4.89
N GLY A 41 11.97 -2.91 -5.05
CA GLY A 41 12.30 -4.04 -4.19
C GLY A 41 12.11 -5.39 -4.87
N GLY A 42 12.00 -6.45 -4.07
CA GLY A 42 12.10 -7.83 -4.54
C GLY A 42 13.56 -8.23 -4.83
N CYS A 43 13.86 -9.52 -4.78
CA CYS A 43 15.24 -10.02 -4.86
C CYS A 43 15.93 -9.65 -6.19
N SER A 44 15.15 -9.61 -7.28
CA SER A 44 15.62 -9.26 -8.63
C SER A 44 15.26 -7.83 -9.05
N GLY A 45 14.78 -6.99 -8.13
CA GLY A 45 14.43 -5.59 -8.40
C GLY A 45 13.18 -5.39 -9.26
N THR A 46 12.27 -6.35 -9.27
CA THR A 46 11.07 -6.37 -10.13
C THR A 46 9.83 -5.75 -9.49
N LEU A 47 9.85 -5.50 -8.17
CA LEU A 47 8.73 -4.86 -7.47
C LEU A 47 8.89 -3.34 -7.47
N CYS A 48 7.78 -2.66 -7.67
CA CYS A 48 7.63 -1.22 -7.47
C CYS A 48 6.42 -1.01 -6.56
N GLY A 49 6.61 -0.30 -5.44
CA GLY A 49 5.56 -0.12 -4.45
C GLY A 49 5.89 0.97 -3.44
N THR A 50 4.96 1.25 -2.52
CA THR A 50 5.25 2.14 -1.39
C THR A 50 6.32 1.53 -0.50
N LYS A 51 6.98 2.36 0.29
CA LYS A 51 7.97 1.89 1.28
C LYS A 51 7.41 0.75 2.14
N ASP A 52 6.18 0.94 2.63
CA ASP A 52 5.54 -0.03 3.50
C ASP A 52 5.29 -1.37 2.81
N PHE A 53 4.79 -1.32 1.57
CA PHE A 53 4.62 -2.53 0.76
C PHE A 53 5.96 -3.25 0.61
N ILE A 54 7.02 -2.56 0.17
CA ILE A 54 8.33 -3.18 -0.06
C ILE A 54 8.93 -3.78 1.22
N GLU A 55 8.81 -3.08 2.36
CA GLU A 55 9.41 -3.55 3.63
C GLU A 55 8.63 -4.67 4.31
N ASN A 56 7.30 -4.73 4.15
CA ASN A 56 6.45 -5.62 4.96
C ASN A 56 5.71 -6.70 4.15
N GLN A 57 5.55 -6.53 2.84
CA GLN A 57 4.70 -7.41 2.01
C GLN A 57 5.36 -7.82 0.68
N GLY A 58 6.21 -6.97 0.12
CA GLY A 58 6.82 -7.10 -1.19
C GLY A 58 8.03 -8.01 -1.19
N PHE A 59 7.80 -9.32 -1.01
CA PHE A 59 8.81 -10.35 -1.19
C PHE A 59 8.57 -11.14 -2.46
N THR A 60 9.65 -11.51 -3.15
CA THR A 60 9.65 -12.40 -4.31
C THR A 60 10.57 -13.58 -4.04
N THR A 61 10.44 -14.64 -4.83
CA THR A 61 11.53 -15.62 -4.93
C THR A 61 12.78 -14.93 -5.50
N CYS A 62 13.97 -15.48 -5.20
CA CYS A 62 15.24 -15.06 -5.78
C CYS A 62 15.53 -15.75 -7.12
N GLU A 63 14.49 -15.90 -7.94
CA GLU A 63 14.64 -16.40 -9.30
C GLU A 63 15.12 -15.29 -10.22
N TRP A 64 15.92 -15.68 -11.21
CA TRP A 64 16.39 -14.78 -12.25
C TRP A 64 15.84 -15.22 -13.60
N LYS A 65 15.33 -14.25 -14.36
CA LYS A 65 14.95 -14.39 -15.76
C LYS A 65 15.51 -13.22 -16.56
N ASP A 66 15.75 -13.43 -17.85
CA ASP A 66 16.48 -12.46 -18.66
C ASP A 66 15.74 -11.14 -18.82
N GLU A 67 14.40 -11.16 -18.87
CA GLU A 67 13.55 -9.96 -18.93
C GLU A 67 13.68 -9.08 -17.68
N TYR A 68 14.16 -9.60 -16.55
CA TYR A 68 14.32 -8.81 -15.32
C TYR A 68 15.40 -7.73 -15.44
N LYS A 69 16.33 -7.86 -16.40
CA LYS A 69 17.31 -6.79 -16.70
C LYS A 69 16.63 -5.50 -17.18
N CYS A 70 15.45 -5.60 -17.80
CA CYS A 70 14.72 -4.48 -18.36
C CYS A 70 14.23 -3.49 -17.29
N TYR A 71 14.01 -3.95 -16.05
CA TYR A 71 13.61 -3.06 -14.95
C TYR A 71 14.67 -2.00 -14.58
N LYS A 72 15.91 -2.14 -15.07
CA LYS A 72 16.95 -1.11 -14.94
C LYS A 72 16.78 0.07 -15.91
N GLN A 73 15.91 -0.07 -16.92
CA GLN A 73 15.62 0.94 -17.95
C GLN A 73 14.36 1.76 -17.64
N THR A 74 13.71 1.51 -16.50
CA THR A 74 12.52 2.23 -16.06
C THR A 74 12.70 2.76 -14.64
N THR A 75 11.81 3.65 -14.22
CA THR A 75 11.73 4.24 -12.88
C THR A 75 10.43 3.81 -12.20
N CYS A 76 10.51 3.57 -10.89
CA CYS A 76 9.33 3.37 -10.05
C CYS A 76 8.79 4.74 -9.61
N GLU A 77 7.64 5.13 -10.14
CA GLU A 77 7.07 6.48 -9.99
C GLU A 77 5.66 6.43 -9.40
N CYS A 78 5.21 7.56 -8.85
CA CYS A 78 3.84 7.71 -8.37
C CYS A 78 2.93 8.13 -9.52
N ILE A 79 2.14 7.19 -10.04
CA ILE A 79 1.25 7.37 -11.19
C ILE A 79 -0.18 7.10 -10.74
N ASN A 80 -1.05 8.10 -10.85
CA ASN A 80 -2.46 7.98 -10.43
C ASN A 80 -2.60 7.47 -8.99
N THR A 81 -1.85 8.09 -8.06
CA THR A 81 -1.79 7.76 -6.62
C THR A 81 -1.34 6.34 -6.28
N LYS A 82 -0.71 5.62 -7.23
CA LYS A 82 -0.12 4.30 -7.02
C LYS A 82 1.32 4.26 -7.52
N CYS A 83 2.18 3.56 -6.80
CA CYS A 83 3.52 3.29 -7.29
C CYS A 83 3.47 2.30 -8.45
N ALA A 84 4.02 2.69 -9.59
CA ALA A 84 4.03 1.88 -10.80
C ALA A 84 5.30 2.14 -11.62
N TRP A 85 5.68 1.14 -12.42
CA TRP A 85 6.76 1.27 -13.38
C TRP A 85 6.38 2.23 -14.49
N LYS A 86 7.23 3.23 -14.73
CA LYS A 86 7.07 4.15 -15.86
C LYS A 86 7.16 3.36 -17.17
N GLN A 87 6.13 3.49 -18.00
CA GLN A 87 6.09 2.86 -19.31
C GLN A 87 6.88 3.72 -20.29
N SER A 88 8.06 3.27 -20.69
CA SER A 88 8.87 3.85 -21.77
C SER A 88 8.97 2.85 -22.92
N GLU A 89 9.20 3.35 -24.13
CA GLU A 89 9.40 2.49 -25.31
C GLU A 89 10.61 1.55 -25.12
N GLU A 90 11.72 2.06 -24.56
CA GLU A 90 12.90 1.25 -24.25
C GLU A 90 12.59 0.09 -23.30
N PHE A 91 11.84 0.36 -22.22
CA PHE A 91 11.46 -0.65 -21.24
C PHE A 91 10.51 -1.70 -21.85
N LEU A 92 9.50 -1.25 -22.58
CA LEU A 92 8.52 -2.12 -23.22
C LEU A 92 9.16 -3.02 -24.29
N ASN A 93 9.99 -2.45 -25.16
CA ASN A 93 10.69 -3.22 -26.19
C ASN A 93 11.62 -4.26 -25.56
N CYS A 94 12.35 -3.92 -24.48
CA CYS A 94 13.19 -4.89 -23.78
C CYS A 94 12.38 -6.04 -23.20
N LEU A 95 11.20 -5.78 -22.63
CA LEU A 95 10.30 -6.83 -22.12
C LEU A 95 9.71 -7.70 -23.23
N GLU A 96 9.54 -7.19 -24.44
CA GLU A 96 9.04 -7.97 -25.58
C GLU A 96 10.13 -8.85 -26.22
N GLU A 97 11.38 -8.41 -26.17
CA GLU A 97 12.53 -9.10 -26.76
C GLU A 97 13.10 -10.23 -25.90
N ASN A 98 12.65 -10.38 -24.64
CA ASN A 98 13.19 -11.36 -23.67
C ASN A 98 12.07 -12.16 -23.02
#